data_AF-J4TLA0-F1
#
_entry.id   AF-J4TLA0-F1
#
_cell.length_a   1.000
_cell.length_b   1.000
_cell.length_c   1.000
_cell.angle_alpha   90.00
_cell.angle_beta   90.00
_cell.angle_gamma   90.00
#
_symmetry.space_group_name_H-M   'P 1'
#
loop_
_entity.id
_entity.type
_entity.pdbx_description
1 polymer ?
#
loop_
_entity_poly.entity_id
_entity_poly.type
_entity_poly.pdbx_seq_one_letter_code
_entity_poly.pdbx_strand_id
1 'polypeptide(L)'
;MNGFLNSIVSWLRAGYPEGVPPTDTFPVLALLTRRLSNDEAKAVACELVRRGEFDDVDIGVLITQITDELPSPADVERVRVRLAAQGWPFDDADEAGDPA
;
A
#
# COMPACT_ATOMS: atom_id res chain seq x y z
N MET A 1 -17.67 -5.27 -3.26
CA MET A 1 -16.50 -5.93 -2.66
C MET A 1 -15.26 -5.44 -3.40
N ASN A 2 -14.40 -4.67 -2.71
CA ASN A 2 -13.05 -4.22 -3.11
C ASN A 2 -12.89 -3.01 -4.06
N GLY A 3 -13.84 -2.07 -4.10
CA GLY A 3 -13.63 -0.77 -4.76
C GLY A 3 -12.40 -0.04 -4.21
N PHE A 4 -12.22 -0.10 -2.89
CA PHE A 4 -11.03 0.39 -2.19
C PHE A 4 -9.71 -0.21 -2.69
N LEU A 5 -9.60 -1.54 -2.80
CA LEU A 5 -8.40 -2.20 -3.32
C LEU A 5 -8.13 -1.78 -4.77
N ASN A 6 -9.18 -1.62 -5.58
CA ASN A 6 -9.03 -1.18 -6.95
C ASN A 6 -8.55 0.27 -7.06
N SER A 7 -9.01 1.15 -6.16
CA SER A 7 -8.50 2.53 -6.03
C SER A 7 -7.03 2.54 -5.61
N ILE A 8 -6.64 1.71 -4.64
CA ILE A 8 -5.22 1.57 -4.23
C ILE A 8 -4.36 1.07 -5.40
N VAL A 9 -4.79 0.03 -6.11
CA VAL A 9 -4.04 -0.51 -7.27
C VAL A 9 -3.90 0.54 -8.37
N SER A 10 -5.00 1.23 -8.69
CA SER A 10 -4.99 2.27 -9.73
C SER A 10 -4.07 3.43 -9.36
N TRP A 11 -4.08 3.81 -8.08
CA TRP A 11 -3.18 4.83 -7.52
C TRP A 11 -1.72 4.38 -7.52
N LEU A 12 -1.46 3.13 -7.15
CA LEU A 12 -0.12 2.55 -7.15
C LEU A 12 0.45 2.53 -8.57
N ARG A 13 -0.34 2.09 -9.56
CA ARG A 13 0.03 2.16 -10.98
C ARG A 13 0.24 3.57 -11.49
N ALA A 14 -0.52 4.55 -11.01
CA ALA A 14 -0.31 5.94 -11.37
C ALA A 14 1.04 6.47 -10.86
N GLY A 15 1.49 6.03 -9.67
CA GLY A 15 2.81 6.35 -9.13
C GLY A 15 3.95 5.50 -9.68
N TYR A 16 3.67 4.24 -10.01
CA TYR A 16 4.62 3.21 -10.44
C TYR A 16 4.06 2.46 -11.66
N PRO A 17 4.12 3.07 -12.86
CA PRO A 17 3.56 2.46 -14.06
C PRO A 17 4.30 1.19 -14.50
N GLU A 18 5.55 1.04 -14.09
CA GLU A 18 6.40 -0.13 -14.38
C GLU A 18 6.38 -1.18 -13.25
N GLY A 19 5.57 -0.97 -12.20
CA GLY A 19 5.58 -1.78 -10.98
C GLY A 19 6.39 -1.14 -9.86
N VAL A 20 6.10 -1.52 -8.62
CA VAL A 20 6.79 -0.96 -7.45
C VAL A 20 8.11 -1.68 -7.26
N PRO A 21 9.25 -0.96 -7.22
CA PRO A 21 10.53 -1.58 -6.97
C PRO A 21 10.61 -2.10 -5.52
N PRO A 22 11.40 -3.15 -5.25
CA PRO A 22 11.52 -3.74 -3.92
C PRO A 22 11.98 -2.74 -2.84
N THR A 23 12.73 -1.71 -3.23
CA THR A 23 13.14 -0.60 -2.34
C THR A 23 11.98 0.27 -1.86
N ASP A 24 10.91 0.36 -2.66
CA ASP A 24 9.74 1.19 -2.39
C ASP A 24 8.55 0.36 -1.88
N THR A 25 8.57 -0.97 -2.03
CA THR A 25 7.55 -1.89 -1.51
C THR A 25 7.37 -1.73 0.00
N PHE A 26 8.46 -1.68 0.76
CA PHE A 26 8.40 -1.54 2.22
C PHE A 26 7.84 -0.16 2.66
N PRO A 27 8.34 0.98 2.14
CA PRO A 27 7.74 2.29 2.39
C PRO A 27 6.27 2.40 1.97
N VAL A 28 5.90 1.83 0.81
CA VAL A 28 4.50 1.78 0.35
C VAL A 28 3.64 1.03 1.37
N LEU A 29 4.03 -0.19 1.75
CA LEU A 29 3.25 -0.99 2.69
C LEU A 29 3.11 -0.29 4.05
N ALA A 30 4.17 0.32 4.56
CA ALA A 30 4.12 1.07 5.82
C ALA A 30 3.23 2.32 5.75
N LEU A 31 3.14 2.91 4.57
CA LEU A 31 2.22 4.02 4.32
C LEU A 31 0.76 3.54 4.34
N LEU A 32 0.49 2.36 3.78
CA LEU A 32 -0.82 1.71 3.82
C LEU A 32 -1.19 1.29 5.26
N THR A 33 -0.26 0.70 6.02
CA THR A 33 -0.49 0.23 7.41
C THR A 33 -0.74 1.36 8.41
N ARG A 34 -0.47 2.62 8.06
CA ARG A 34 -0.77 3.77 8.92
C ARG A 34 -2.27 4.07 9.01
N ARG A 35 -3.06 3.69 7.99
CA ARG A 35 -4.53 3.88 7.95
C ARG A 35 -5.29 2.55 8.01
N LEU A 36 -4.61 1.42 7.90
CA LEU A 36 -5.20 0.08 7.87
C LEU A 36 -4.74 -0.72 9.09
N SER A 37 -5.63 -1.57 9.60
CA SER A 37 -5.27 -2.56 10.62
C SER A 37 -4.25 -3.56 10.04
N ASN A 38 -3.48 -4.22 10.89
CA ASN A 38 -2.48 -5.21 10.45
C ASN A 38 -3.08 -6.29 9.54
N ASP A 39 -4.29 -6.79 9.82
CA ASP A 39 -4.98 -7.78 8.99
C ASP A 39 -5.41 -7.21 7.62
N GLU A 40 -5.84 -5.95 7.58
CA GLU A 40 -6.23 -5.29 6.34
C GLU A 40 -4.99 -4.98 5.47
N ALA A 41 -3.89 -4.56 6.09
CA ALA A 41 -2.61 -4.38 5.41
C ALA A 41 -2.12 -5.69 4.80
N LYS A 42 -2.24 -6.82 5.51
CA LYS A 42 -1.93 -8.15 4.96
C LYS A 42 -2.84 -8.51 3.78
N ALA A 43 -4.14 -8.25 3.88
CA ALA A 43 -5.09 -8.52 2.82
C ALA A 43 -4.78 -7.70 1.54
N VAL A 44 -4.46 -6.42 1.70
CA VAL A 44 -4.05 -5.52 0.61
C VAL A 44 -2.74 -6.01 -0.02
N ALA A 45 -1.74 -6.33 0.79
CA ALA A 45 -0.46 -6.87 0.35
C ALA A 45 -0.63 -8.16 -0.48
N CYS A 46 -1.39 -9.12 0.04
CA CYS A 46 -1.69 -10.37 -0.67
C CYS A 46 -2.43 -10.15 -1.99
N GLU A 47 -3.39 -9.21 -2.03
CA GLU A 47 -4.12 -8.90 -3.27
C GLU A 47 -3.21 -8.21 -4.30
N LEU A 48 -2.29 -7.34 -3.87
CA LEU A 48 -1.33 -6.67 -4.76
C LEU A 48 -0.35 -7.67 -5.38
N VAL A 49 0.17 -8.64 -4.62
CA VAL A 49 0.97 -9.76 -5.17
C VAL A 49 0.16 -10.60 -6.14
N ARG A 50 -1.09 -10.94 -5.78
CA ARG A 50 -1.96 -11.73 -6.66
C ARG A 50 -2.18 -11.04 -8.01
N ARG A 51 -2.16 -9.71 -8.03
CA ARG A 51 -2.29 -8.89 -9.24
C ARG A 51 -0.97 -8.66 -9.99
N GLY A 52 0.17 -9.07 -9.41
CA GLY A 52 1.50 -8.85 -9.98
C GLY A 52 2.00 -7.42 -9.85
N GLU A 53 1.42 -6.63 -8.93
CA GLU A 53 1.88 -5.25 -8.66
C GLU A 53 3.10 -5.23 -7.73
N PHE A 54 3.33 -6.33 -7.00
CA PHE A 54 4.53 -6.60 -6.21
C PHE A 54 5.15 -7.93 -6.62
N ASP A 55 6.47 -8.01 -6.57
CA ASP A 55 7.20 -9.27 -6.71
C ASP A 55 6.95 -10.20 -5.51
N ASP A 56 6.77 -11.49 -5.80
CA ASP A 56 6.41 -12.56 -4.84
C ASP A 56 7.45 -12.75 -3.72
N VAL A 57 8.68 -12.28 -3.93
CA VAL A 57 9.86 -12.68 -3.16
C VAL A 57 9.85 -12.18 -1.71
N ASP A 58 9.13 -11.11 -1.36
CA ASP A 58 9.32 -10.48 -0.05
C ASP A 58 8.07 -10.22 0.80
N ILE A 59 6.82 -10.47 0.36
CA ILE A 59 5.64 -10.03 1.15
C ILE A 59 5.51 -10.71 2.51
N GLY A 60 5.76 -12.01 2.61
CA GLY A 60 5.77 -12.70 3.90
C GLY A 60 6.80 -12.12 4.85
N VAL A 61 7.98 -11.78 4.33
CA VAL A 61 9.07 -11.16 5.09
C VAL A 61 8.72 -9.71 5.46
N LEU A 62 8.19 -8.93 4.52
CA LEU A 62 7.78 -7.53 4.69
C LEU A 62 6.67 -7.38 5.71
N ILE A 63 5.68 -8.27 5.73
CA ILE A 63 4.64 -8.28 6.77
C ILE A 63 5.25 -8.49 8.15
N THR A 64 6.25 -9.38 8.25
CA THR A 64 6.96 -9.64 9.50
C THR A 64 7.85 -8.45 9.88
N GLN A 65 8.58 -7.88 8.90
CA GLN A 65 9.41 -6.70 9.08
C GLN A 65 8.59 -5.46 9.43
N ILE A 66 7.38 -5.25 8.92
CA ILE A 66 6.53 -4.11 9.32
C ILE A 66 6.17 -4.19 10.81
N THR A 67 6.13 -5.41 11.36
CA THR A 67 5.82 -5.63 12.78
C THR A 67 7.06 -5.44 13.66
N ASP A 68 8.26 -5.74 13.15
CA ASP A 68 9.54 -5.73 13.91
C ASP A 68 10.44 -4.51 13.63
N GLU A 69 10.39 -3.93 12.44
CA GLU A 69 11.29 -2.88 11.94
C GLU A 69 10.49 -1.71 11.36
N LEU A 70 10.75 -0.51 11.89
CA LEU A 70 10.15 0.72 11.38
C LEU A 70 10.90 1.15 10.11
N PRO A 71 10.20 1.40 8.99
CA PRO A 71 10.84 1.94 7.81
C PRO A 71 11.47 3.29 8.08
N SER A 72 12.54 3.57 7.34
CA SER A 72 13.15 4.89 7.36
C SER A 72 12.10 5.94 7.01
N PRO A 73 11.88 6.95 7.87
CA PRO A 73 10.88 7.98 7.63
C PRO A 73 11.17 8.76 6.33
N ALA A 74 12.45 8.81 5.90
CA ALA A 74 12.84 9.42 4.64
C ALA A 74 12.31 8.66 3.42
N ASP A 75 12.28 7.33 3.47
CA ASP A 75 11.79 6.50 2.36
C ASP A 75 10.26 6.55 2.30
N VAL A 76 9.60 6.52 3.45
CA VAL A 76 8.14 6.69 3.54
C VAL A 76 7.73 8.06 3.01
N GLU A 77 8.42 9.13 3.40
CA GLU A 77 8.07 10.48 2.93
C GLU A 77 8.34 10.63 1.43
N ARG A 78 9.40 10.03 0.89
CA ARG A 78 9.69 10.04 -0.56
C ARG A 78 8.57 9.40 -1.37
N VAL A 79 8.15 8.20 -0.95
CA VAL A 79 7.05 7.47 -1.58
C VAL A 79 5.73 8.22 -1.41
N ARG A 80 5.48 8.78 -0.22
CA ARG A 80 4.32 9.61 0.05
C ARG A 80 4.26 10.82 -0.87
N VAL A 81 5.34 11.58 -1.04
CA VAL A 81 5.37 12.76 -1.92
C VAL A 81 5.11 12.36 -3.37
N ARG A 82 5.73 11.27 -3.83
CA ARG A 82 5.53 10.74 -5.19
C ARG A 82 4.07 10.38 -5.44
N LEU A 83 3.45 9.69 -4.48
CA LEU A 83 2.09 9.20 -4.61
C LEU A 83 1.03 10.26 -4.28
N ALA A 84 1.34 11.24 -3.43
CA ALA A 84 0.47 12.38 -3.13
C ALA A 84 0.22 13.25 -4.38
N ALA A 85 1.15 13.25 -5.34
CA ALA A 85 0.95 13.90 -6.64
C ALA A 85 -0.21 13.28 -7.46
N GLN A 86 -0.61 12.05 -7.15
CA GLN A 86 -1.70 11.33 -7.82
C GLN A 86 -3.04 11.40 -7.07
N GLY A 87 -3.07 12.06 -5.90
CA GLY A 87 -4.23 12.07 -4.99
C GLY A 87 -4.23 10.87 -4.04
N TRP A 88 -4.83 11.00 -2.86
CA TRP A 88 -4.78 9.97 -1.82
C TRP A 88 -6.01 9.05 -1.89
N PRO A 89 -5.86 7.73 -2.13
CA PRO A 89 -7.00 6.83 -2.33
C PRO A 89 -7.81 6.54 -1.06
N PHE A 90 -7.33 7.00 0.10
CA PHE A 90 -8.01 6.77 1.39
C PHE A 90 -8.90 7.93 1.83
N ASP A 91 -8.81 9.13 1.23
CA ASP A 91 -9.75 10.20 1.57
C ASP A 91 -11.15 9.91 1.02
N ASP A 92 -11.26 9.11 -0.04
CA ASP A 92 -12.53 8.59 -0.57
C ASP A 92 -13.02 7.32 0.17
N ALA A 93 -12.16 6.64 0.93
CA ALA A 93 -12.48 5.35 1.55
C ALA A 93 -13.25 5.48 2.87
N ASP A 94 -13.13 6.62 3.56
CA ASP A 94 -13.88 6.95 4.78
C ASP A 94 -15.40 7.09 4.53
N GLU A 95 -15.85 7.17 3.27
CA GLU A 95 -17.29 7.26 2.91
C GLU A 95 -17.93 5.89 2.59
N ALA A 96 -17.16 4.80 2.53
CA ALA A 96 -17.64 3.46 2.17
C ALA A 96 -17.98 2.57 3.38
N GLY A 97 -18.40 3.17 4.50
CA GLY A 97 -18.53 2.48 5.78
C GLY A 97 -19.64 2.97 6.71
N ASP A 98 -20.81 3.40 6.23
CA ASP A 98 -22.10 3.17 6.92
C ASP A 98 -23.31 3.55 6.04
N PRO A 99 -24.20 2.60 5.71
CA PRO A 99 -25.61 2.92 5.69
C PRO A 99 -26.40 1.95 6.59
N ALA A 100 -26.78 2.45 7.77
CA ALA A 100 -28.07 2.35 8.49
C ALA A 100 -28.83 1.01 8.48
#